data_AF-A0A9E2FVL3-F1
#
_entry.id   AF-A0A9E2FVL3-F1
#
_cell.length_a   1.000
_cell.length_b   1.000
_cell.length_c   1.000
_cell.angle_alpha   90.00
_cell.angle_beta   90.00
_cell.angle_gamma   90.00
#
_symmetry.space_group_name_H-M   'P 1'
#
loop_
_entity.id
_entity.type
_entity.pdbx_description
1 polymer ?
#
loop_
_entity_poly.entity_id
_entity_poly.type
_entity_poly.pdbx_seq_one_letter_code
_entity_poly.pdbx_strand_id
1 'polypeptide(L)'
;MSKLLLKSLDCQLDEKERARLDKALAEDEALRQMKKEYELMRSTLATFEPGFSASFSENTLGKLGSSLVHHQENQLVFRFILRLGVSAAAAVLILLMIVLYKEQSLRIDSLMGFSGLTPDDFDNLFANY
;
A
#
# COMPACT_ATOMS: atom_id res chain seq x y z
N MET A 1 -41.81 12.83 -12.30
CA MET A 1 -41.98 11.41 -12.67
C MET A 1 -40.81 10.83 -13.45
N SER A 2 -40.22 11.56 -14.40
CA SER A 2 -39.06 11.10 -15.20
C SER A 2 -37.85 10.64 -14.36
N LYS A 3 -37.58 11.30 -13.23
CA LYS A 3 -36.53 10.90 -12.27
C LYS A 3 -36.77 9.52 -11.63
N LEU A 4 -38.04 9.16 -11.41
CA LEU A 4 -38.42 7.88 -10.81
C LEU A 4 -38.35 6.74 -11.85
N LEU A 5 -38.61 7.06 -13.11
CA LEU A 5 -38.43 6.16 -14.25
C LEU A 5 -36.94 5.86 -14.51
N LEU A 6 -36.06 6.88 -14.46
CA LEU A 6 -34.61 6.67 -14.51
C LEU A 6 -34.11 5.82 -13.33
N LYS A 7 -34.58 6.11 -12.11
CA LYS A 7 -34.21 5.32 -10.92
C LYS A 7 -34.64 3.85 -11.05
N SER A 8 -35.74 3.57 -11.75
CA SER A 8 -36.20 2.20 -12.05
C SER A 8 -35.30 1.42 -13.01
N LEU A 9 -34.52 2.13 -13.84
CA LEU A 9 -33.63 1.53 -14.82
C LEU A 9 -32.28 1.14 -14.17
N ASP A 10 -31.79 1.96 -13.23
CA ASP A 10 -30.50 1.78 -12.56
C ASP A 10 -30.57 0.90 -11.30
N CYS A 11 -31.69 0.90 -10.57
CA CYS A 11 -31.81 0.23 -9.27
C CYS A 11 -33.18 -0.44 -9.08
N GLN A 12 -33.25 -1.43 -8.18
CA GLN A 12 -34.55 -1.95 -7.73
C GLN A 12 -35.28 -0.88 -6.92
N LEU A 13 -36.48 -0.52 -7.37
CA LEU A 13 -37.38 0.39 -6.67
C LEU A 13 -38.03 -0.30 -5.48
N ASP A 14 -38.24 0.45 -4.39
CA ASP A 14 -39.06 0.03 -3.26
C ASP A 14 -40.54 -0.12 -3.68
N GLU A 15 -41.31 -0.97 -3.00
CA GLU A 15 -42.70 -1.32 -3.39
C GLU A 15 -43.60 -0.08 -3.51
N LYS A 16 -43.41 0.90 -2.62
CA LYS A 16 -44.15 2.18 -2.64
C LYS A 16 -43.80 3.05 -3.84
N GLU A 17 -42.53 3.05 -4.25
CA GLU A 17 -42.08 3.80 -5.42
C GLU A 17 -42.53 3.11 -6.71
N ARG A 18 -42.52 1.77 -6.73
CA ARG A 18 -43.01 0.96 -7.85
C ARG A 18 -44.50 1.15 -8.10
N ALA A 19 -45.33 1.12 -7.05
CA ALA A 19 -46.76 1.40 -7.16
C ALA A 19 -47.05 2.83 -7.67
N ARG A 20 -46.23 3.82 -7.27
CA ARG A 20 -46.33 5.20 -7.79
C ARG A 20 -45.91 5.30 -9.25
N LEU A 21 -44.91 4.55 -9.67
CA LEU A 21 -44.48 4.49 -11.07
C LEU A 21 -45.54 3.82 -11.95
N ASP A 22 -46.10 2.70 -11.50
CA ASP A 22 -47.10 1.94 -12.25
C ASP A 22 -48.39 2.75 -12.41
N LYS A 23 -48.79 3.50 -11.37
CA LYS A 23 -49.91 4.43 -11.48
C LYS A 23 -49.63 5.57 -12.47
N ALA A 24 -48.43 6.15 -12.42
CA ALA A 24 -48.03 7.19 -13.37
C ALA A 24 -47.92 6.68 -14.81
N LEU A 25 -47.48 5.44 -15.02
CA LEU A 25 -47.44 4.77 -16.33
C LEU A 25 -48.84 4.41 -16.84
N ALA A 26 -49.81 4.19 -15.96
CA ALA A 26 -51.20 3.93 -16.35
C ALA A 26 -51.89 5.21 -16.85
N GLU A 27 -51.56 6.36 -16.26
CA GLU A 27 -52.20 7.66 -16.53
C GLU A 27 -51.53 8.44 -17.68
N ASP A 28 -50.25 8.20 -17.97
CA ASP A 28 -49.46 8.99 -18.93
C ASP A 28 -48.90 8.15 -20.10
N GLU A 29 -49.48 8.36 -21.28
CA GLU A 29 -49.11 7.75 -22.57
C GLU A 29 -47.64 8.07 -22.96
N ALA A 30 -47.20 9.31 -22.72
CA ALA A 30 -45.86 9.77 -23.07
C ALA A 30 -44.80 9.11 -22.17
N LEU A 31 -45.14 8.90 -20.90
CA LEU A 31 -44.27 8.21 -19.94
C LEU A 31 -44.07 6.73 -20.31
N ARG A 32 -45.11 6.07 -20.87
CA ARG A 32 -45.01 4.70 -21.39
C ARG A 32 -44.12 4.61 -22.63
N GLN A 33 -44.23 5.56 -23.55
CA GLN A 33 -43.36 5.61 -24.73
C GLN A 33 -41.90 5.81 -24.31
N MET A 34 -41.66 6.74 -23.38
CA MET A 34 -40.32 7.01 -22.85
C MET A 34 -39.72 5.76 -22.16
N LYS A 35 -40.52 5.01 -21.40
CA LYS A 35 -40.08 3.73 -20.81
C LYS A 35 -39.65 2.72 -21.88
N LYS A 36 -40.45 2.54 -22.93
CA LYS A 36 -40.14 1.61 -24.04
C LYS A 36 -38.85 2.01 -24.77
N GLU A 37 -38.64 3.29 -24.99
CA GLU A 37 -37.43 3.81 -25.65
C GLU A 37 -36.17 3.51 -24.82
N TYR A 38 -36.23 3.73 -23.51
CA TYR A 38 -35.13 3.39 -22.61
C TYR A 38 -34.87 1.88 -22.50
N GLU A 39 -35.92 1.06 -22.48
CA GLU A 39 -35.78 -0.41 -22.50
C GLU A 39 -35.12 -0.88 -23.80
N LEU A 40 -35.49 -0.27 -24.94
CA LEU A 40 -34.90 -0.57 -26.23
C LEU A 40 -33.41 -0.19 -26.27
N MET A 41 -33.06 1.02 -25.82
CA MET A 41 -31.65 1.45 -25.68
C MET A 41 -30.85 0.54 -24.73
N ARG A 42 -31.44 0.10 -23.63
CA ARG A 42 -30.79 -0.83 -22.71
C ARG A 42 -30.52 -2.18 -23.38
N SER A 43 -31.48 -2.68 -24.17
CA SER A 43 -31.31 -3.95 -24.87
C SER A 43 -30.24 -3.88 -25.96
N THR A 44 -30.15 -2.78 -26.70
CA THR A 44 -29.11 -2.58 -27.73
C THR A 44 -27.73 -2.44 -27.10
N LEU A 45 -27.61 -1.72 -25.99
CA LEU A 45 -26.36 -1.59 -25.24
C LEU A 45 -25.97 -2.87 -24.50
N ALA A 46 -26.93 -3.68 -24.03
CA ALA A 46 -26.64 -4.96 -23.39
C ALA A 46 -26.02 -5.99 -24.36
N THR A 47 -26.28 -5.84 -25.66
CA THR A 47 -25.67 -6.67 -26.70
C THR A 47 -24.32 -6.12 -27.16
N PHE A 48 -23.97 -4.91 -26.74
CA PHE A 48 -22.69 -4.30 -27.03
C PHE A 48 -21.65 -4.81 -26.02
N GLU A 49 -20.84 -5.78 -26.43
CA GLU A 49 -19.60 -6.11 -25.74
C GLU A 49 -18.48 -5.19 -26.24
N PRO A 50 -18.04 -4.18 -25.45
CA PRO A 50 -16.84 -3.45 -25.79
C PRO A 50 -15.65 -4.42 -25.70
N GLY A 51 -15.14 -4.83 -26.85
CA GLY A 51 -13.87 -5.56 -26.92
C GLY A 51 -12.75 -4.64 -26.41
N PHE A 52 -12.29 -4.88 -25.18
CA PHE A 52 -11.07 -4.24 -24.70
C PHE A 52 -9.90 -4.70 -25.59
N SER A 53 -9.03 -3.77 -25.98
CA SER A 53 -7.83 -4.16 -26.73
C SER A 53 -7.00 -5.15 -25.90
N ALA A 54 -6.34 -6.10 -26.56
CA ALA A 54 -5.49 -7.07 -25.88
C ALA A 54 -4.48 -6.39 -24.93
N SER A 55 -3.90 -5.27 -25.35
CA SER A 55 -2.99 -4.46 -24.54
C SER A 55 -3.63 -3.85 -23.28
N PHE A 56 -4.93 -3.55 -23.28
CA PHE A 56 -5.60 -3.05 -22.07
C PHE A 56 -5.72 -4.14 -21.01
N SER A 57 -6.14 -5.34 -21.42
CA SER A 57 -6.25 -6.52 -20.54
C SER A 57 -4.88 -6.89 -19.96
N GLU A 58 -3.85 -6.94 -20.81
CA GLU A 58 -2.48 -7.26 -20.40
C GLU A 58 -1.90 -6.23 -19.42
N ASN A 59 -2.12 -4.93 -19.68
CA ASN A 59 -1.65 -3.87 -18.79
C ASN A 59 -2.37 -3.81 -17.44
N THR A 60 -3.65 -4.16 -17.38
CA THR A 60 -4.41 -4.17 -16.12
C THR A 60 -4.07 -5.39 -15.28
N LEU A 61 -4.03 -6.60 -15.88
CA LEU A 61 -3.61 -7.83 -15.21
C LEU A 61 -2.14 -7.75 -14.72
N GLY A 62 -1.24 -7.21 -15.54
CA GLY A 62 0.17 -7.03 -15.18
C GLY A 62 0.36 -6.09 -13.98
N LYS A 63 -0.44 -5.01 -13.90
CA LYS A 63 -0.40 -4.08 -12.75
C LYS A 63 -0.96 -4.69 -11.47
N LEU A 64 -2.02 -5.50 -11.58
CA LEU A 64 -2.60 -6.22 -10.44
C LEU A 64 -1.63 -7.28 -9.90
N GLY A 65 -1.01 -8.07 -10.78
CA GLY A 65 -0.04 -9.10 -10.40
C GLY A 65 1.24 -8.53 -9.78
N SER A 66 1.81 -7.48 -10.36
CA SER A 66 3.05 -6.86 -9.86
C SER A 66 2.89 -6.15 -8.51
N SER A 67 1.75 -5.51 -8.27
CA SER A 67 1.45 -4.87 -6.98
C SER A 67 1.41 -5.87 -5.82
N LEU A 68 0.86 -7.06 -6.07
CA LEU A 68 0.74 -8.13 -5.07
C LEU A 68 2.09 -8.76 -4.72
N VAL A 69 2.96 -8.99 -5.71
CA VAL A 69 4.27 -9.62 -5.53
C VAL A 69 5.26 -8.67 -4.83
N HIS A 70 5.30 -7.39 -5.23
CA HIS A 70 6.21 -6.42 -4.62
C HIS A 70 5.89 -6.11 -3.15
N HIS A 71 4.64 -6.27 -2.71
CA HIS A 71 4.28 -6.09 -1.30
C HIS A 71 4.84 -7.18 -0.38
N GLN A 72 4.91 -8.44 -0.84
CA GLN A 72 5.44 -9.54 -0.05
C GLN A 72 6.97 -9.52 0.04
N GLU A 73 7.66 -9.27 -1.06
CA GLU A 73 9.13 -9.27 -1.08
C GLU A 73 9.72 -8.14 -0.23
N ASN A 74 9.12 -6.93 -0.29
CA ASN A 74 9.59 -5.80 0.52
C ASN A 74 9.42 -6.02 2.03
N GLN A 75 8.39 -6.75 2.47
CA GLN A 75 8.20 -7.05 3.89
C GLN A 75 9.23 -8.05 4.43
N LEU A 76 9.64 -9.02 3.61
CA LEU A 76 10.67 -9.99 4.00
C LEU A 76 12.03 -9.30 4.12
N VAL A 77 12.44 -8.53 3.11
CA VAL A 77 13.71 -7.78 3.12
C VAL A 77 13.78 -6.83 4.31
N PHE A 78 12.70 -6.08 4.57
CA PHE A 78 12.62 -5.17 5.72
C PHE A 78 12.78 -5.89 7.06
N ARG A 79 12.13 -7.05 7.25
CA ARG A 79 12.26 -7.85 8.48
C ARG A 79 13.66 -8.40 8.67
N PHE A 80 14.33 -8.83 7.61
CA PHE A 80 15.71 -9.31 7.69
C PHE A 80 16.68 -8.19 8.06
N ILE A 81 16.57 -7.02 7.41
CA ILE A 81 17.41 -5.86 7.73
C ILE A 81 17.18 -5.40 9.17
N LEU A 82 15.92 -5.35 9.63
CA LEU A 82 15.60 -4.93 10.99
C LEU A 82 16.18 -5.91 12.03
N ARG A 83 16.05 -7.22 11.81
CA ARG A 83 16.63 -8.23 12.72
C ARG A 83 18.15 -8.16 12.78
N LEU A 84 18.81 -8.00 11.63
CA LEU A 84 20.26 -7.85 11.57
C LEU A 84 20.72 -6.55 12.25
N GLY A 85 20.04 -5.44 12.00
CA GLY A 85 20.33 -4.16 12.64
C GLY A 85 20.17 -4.21 14.16
N VAL A 86 19.09 -4.82 14.66
CA VAL A 86 18.87 -5.01 16.11
C VAL A 86 19.94 -5.91 16.73
N SER A 87 20.32 -7.00 16.04
CA SER A 87 21.38 -7.89 16.53
C SER A 87 22.75 -7.18 16.58
N ALA A 88 23.07 -6.37 15.57
CA ALA A 88 24.30 -5.59 15.54
C ALA A 88 24.32 -4.53 16.65
N ALA A 89 23.21 -3.81 16.84
CA ALA A 89 23.07 -2.85 17.93
C ALA A 89 23.22 -3.51 19.31
N ALA A 90 22.64 -4.69 19.51
CA ALA A 90 22.78 -5.46 20.74
C ALA A 90 24.24 -5.88 20.99
N ALA A 91 24.95 -6.33 19.95
CA ALA A 91 26.37 -6.68 20.07
C ALA A 91 27.24 -5.48 20.50
N VAL A 92 27.00 -4.31 19.91
CA VAL A 92 27.71 -3.07 20.28
C VAL A 92 27.39 -2.67 21.73
N LEU A 93 26.12 -2.77 22.16
CA LEU A 93 25.73 -2.48 23.53
C LEU A 93 26.37 -3.43 24.54
N ILE A 94 26.46 -4.73 24.22
CA ILE A 94 27.14 -5.71 25.06
C ILE A 94 28.64 -5.38 25.17
N LEU A 95 29.28 -5.03 24.05
CA LEU A 95 30.68 -4.63 24.04
C LEU A 95 30.92 -3.39 24.92
N LEU A 96 30.07 -2.37 24.78
CA LEU A 96 30.11 -1.17 25.64
C LEU A 96 29.94 -1.51 27.12
N MET A 97 29.03 -2.43 27.44
CA MET A 97 28.80 -2.88 28.82
C MET A 97 30.04 -3.59 29.39
N ILE A 98 30.72 -4.41 28.60
CA ILE A 98 31.96 -5.09 28.99
C ILE A 98 33.08 -4.08 29.26
N VAL A 99 33.25 -3.09 28.39
CA VAL A 99 34.26 -2.02 28.56
C VAL A 99 33.97 -1.23 29.84
N LEU A 100 32.71 -0.83 30.06
CA LEU A 100 32.30 -0.11 31.26
C LEU A 100 32.57 -0.90 32.54
N TYR A 101 32.28 -2.22 32.53
CA TYR A 101 32.51 -3.08 33.69
C TYR A 101 34.01 -3.27 34.00
N LYS A 102 34.86 -3.36 32.97
CA LYS A 102 36.30 -3.61 33.15
C LYS A 102 37.10 -2.35 33.46
N GLU A 103 36.80 -1.23 32.80
CA GLU A 103 37.65 -0.04 32.86
C GLU A 103 37.04 1.10 33.70
N GLN A 104 35.79 0.97 34.17
CA GLN A 104 35.01 1.98 34.91
C GLN A 104 34.91 3.36 34.22
N SER A 105 35.44 3.51 33.00
CA SER A 105 35.41 4.73 32.21
C SER A 105 35.12 4.41 30.75
N LEU A 106 34.21 5.15 30.14
CA LEU A 106 33.92 5.07 28.71
C LEU A 106 34.80 6.08 27.97
N ARG A 107 36.05 5.71 27.69
CA ARG A 107 36.92 6.51 26.81
C ARG A 107 36.85 5.95 25.39
N ILE A 108 36.78 6.85 24.41
CA ILE A 108 36.68 6.50 22.97
C ILE A 108 37.91 5.68 22.54
N ASP A 109 39.05 5.91 23.17
CA ASP A 109 40.32 5.22 22.90
C ASP A 109 40.24 3.71 23.21
N SER A 110 39.53 3.34 24.28
CA SER A 110 39.28 1.95 24.67
C SER A 110 38.32 1.23 23.71
N LEU A 111 37.40 1.96 23.09
CA LEU A 111 36.46 1.43 22.10
C LEU A 111 37.11 1.12 20.74
N MET A 112 38.20 1.82 20.42
CA MET A 112 38.99 1.60 19.20
C MET A 112 40.13 0.59 19.37
N GLY A 113 40.33 0.05 20.58
CA GLY A 113 41.41 -0.90 20.87
C GLY A 113 42.79 -0.24 21.08
N PHE A 114 42.84 1.09 21.26
CA PHE A 114 44.05 1.80 21.67
C PHE A 114 44.20 1.81 23.20
N SER A 115 44.08 0.63 23.82
CA SER A 115 44.31 0.49 25.26
C SER A 115 45.82 0.44 25.52
N GLY A 116 46.39 1.54 26.01
CA GLY A 116 47.72 1.52 26.64
C GLY A 116 48.77 2.51 26.15
N LEU A 117 48.47 3.44 25.24
CA LEU A 117 49.40 4.53 24.94
C LEU A 117 49.25 5.64 25.98
N THR A 118 50.14 5.62 26.97
CA THR A 118 50.35 6.76 27.84
C THR A 118 51.04 7.89 27.05
N PRO A 119 50.73 9.17 27.30
CA PRO A 119 51.42 10.29 26.64
C PRO A 119 52.96 10.18 26.71
N ASP A 120 53.47 9.58 27.78
CA ASP A 120 54.90 9.32 28.01
C ASP A 120 55.56 8.41 26.96
N ASP A 121 54.80 7.56 26.25
CA ASP A 121 55.33 6.71 25.19
C ASP A 121 55.66 7.50 23.92
N PHE A 122 54.96 8.62 23.69
CA PHE A 122 55.26 9.52 22.57
C PHE A 122 56.52 10.32 22.83
N ASP A 123 56.77 10.75 24.07
CA ASP A 123 57.98 11.51 24.41
C ASP A 123 59.27 10.70 24.22
N ASN A 124 59.24 9.38 24.49
CA ASN A 124 60.39 8.49 24.26
C ASN A 124 60.65 8.16 22.78
N LEU A 125 59.64 8.24 21.92
CA LEU A 125 59.78 7.98 20.48
C LEU A 125 60.46 9.15 19.74
N PHE A 126 60.31 10.39 20.23
CA PHE A 126 60.94 11.57 19.65
C PHE A 126 62.27 11.96 20.32
N ALA A 127 62.59 11.41 21.49
CA ALA A 127 63.87 11.64 22.16
C ALA A 127 65.03 10.78 21.62
N ASN A 128 64.74 9.82 20.74
CA ASN A 128 65.73 8.88 20.18
C ASN A 128 66.00 9.10 18.67
N TYR A 129 65.71 10.30 18.17
CA TYR A 129 66.08 10.76 16.83
C TYR A 129 66.90 12.05 16.89
#